data_AF-A0A256J2K1-F1
#
_entry.id   AF-A0A256J2K1-F1
#
_cell.length_a   1.000
_cell.length_b   1.000
_cell.length_c   1.000
_cell.angle_alpha   90.00
_cell.angle_beta   90.00
_cell.angle_gamma   90.00
#
_symmetry.space_group_name_H-M   'P 1'
#
loop_
_entity.id
_entity.type
_entity.pdbx_description
1 polymer ?
#
loop_
_entity_poly.entity_id
_entity_poly.type
_entity_poly.pdbx_seq_one_letter_code
_entity_poly.pdbx_strand_id
1 'polypeptide(L)' 'MPLRIDENTEKVIDEFVSKGNLTTGALVDFTGLSRPTVTKRLDRLHAAEFVEYVHEPTALWQLTKDPRTN' A
#
# COMPACT_ATOMS: atom_id res chain seq x y z
N MET A 1 1.19 16.71 6.12
CA MET A 1 2.11 16.04 7.08
C MET A 1 3.04 15.15 6.27
N PRO A 2 4.35 15.11 6.56
CA PRO A 2 5.23 14.14 5.92
C PRO A 2 4.74 12.72 6.25
N LEU A 3 4.62 11.87 5.24
CA LEU A 3 4.30 10.45 5.41
C LEU A 3 5.43 9.81 6.23
N ARG A 4 5.12 9.34 7.43
CA ARG A 4 6.07 8.53 8.21
C ARG A 4 6.02 7.09 7.70
N ILE A 5 7.12 6.65 7.10
CA ILE A 5 7.31 5.26 6.69
C ILE A 5 7.75 4.46 7.92
N ASP A 6 6.88 3.57 8.40
CA ASP A 6 7.18 2.60 9.45
C ASP A 6 7.35 1.19 8.85
N GLU A 7 7.85 0.23 9.63
CA GLU A 7 8.12 -1.14 9.16
C GLU A 7 6.93 -1.80 8.44
N ASN A 8 5.70 -1.54 8.91
CA ASN A 8 4.49 -2.07 8.26
C ASN A 8 4.19 -1.37 6.94
N THR A 9 4.56 -0.09 6.82
CA THR A 9 4.47 0.67 5.57
C THR A 9 5.50 0.15 4.58
N GLU A 10 6.74 -0.12 5.01
CA GLU A 10 7.78 -0.71 4.17
C GLU A 10 7.34 -2.05 3.58
N LYS A 11 6.81 -2.96 4.40
CA LYS A 11 6.26 -4.25 3.93
C LYS A 11 5.22 -4.10 2.82
N VAL A 12 4.30 -3.13 2.97
CA VAL A 12 3.28 -2.88 1.95
C VAL A 12 3.91 -2.35 0.66
N ILE A 13 4.87 -1.43 0.75
CA ILE A 13 5.57 -0.87 -0.41
C ILE A 13 6.40 -1.95 -1.10
N ASP A 14 7.09 -2.82 -0.36
CA ASP A 14 7.89 -3.91 -0.91
C ASP A 14 7.06 -4.87 -1.76
N GLU A 15 5.85 -5.22 -1.32
CA GLU A 15 4.94 -6.06 -2.10
C GLU A 15 4.49 -5.36 -3.39
N PHE A 16 4.19 -4.06 -3.34
CA PHE A 16 3.87 -3.30 -4.55
C PHE A 16 5.06 -3.23 -5.52
N VAL A 17 6.26 -2.92 -5.04
CA VAL A 17 7.47 -2.83 -5.86
C VAL A 17 7.81 -4.19 -6.51
N SER A 18 7.61 -5.27 -5.77
CA SER A 18 7.91 -6.64 -6.22
C SER A 18 6.87 -7.19 -7.20
N LYS A 19 5.57 -6.92 -6.96
CA LYS A 19 4.46 -7.61 -7.64
C LYS A 19 3.54 -6.71 -8.48
N GLY A 20 3.73 -5.39 -8.43
CA GLY A 20 2.88 -4.43 -9.12
C GLY A 20 1.55 -4.22 -8.40
N ASN A 21 0.45 -4.10 -9.16
CA ASN A 21 -0.87 -3.78 -8.61
C ASN A 21 -1.42 -4.93 -7.76
N LEU A 22 -1.87 -4.62 -6.55
CA LEU A 22 -2.31 -5.60 -5.58
C LEU A 22 -3.66 -5.21 -4.97
N THR A 23 -4.48 -6.22 -4.68
CA THR A 23 -5.70 -6.00 -3.91
C THR A 23 -5.39 -5.88 -2.43
N THR A 24 -6.28 -5.26 -1.65
CA THR A 24 -6.16 -5.25 -0.17
C THR A 24 -6.05 -6.67 0.40
N GLY A 25 -6.74 -7.65 -0.20
CA GLY A 25 -6.64 -9.07 0.20
C GLY A 25 -5.25 -9.64 -0.05
N ALA A 26 -4.69 -9.45 -1.24
CA ALA A 26 -3.36 -9.93 -1.56
C ALA A 26 -2.28 -9.32 -0.65
N LEU A 27 -2.40 -8.03 -0.33
CA LEU A 27 -1.48 -7.37 0.61
C LEU A 27 -1.55 -7.97 2.02
N VAL A 28 -2.74 -8.31 2.51
CA VAL A 28 -2.91 -9.01 3.80
C VAL A 28 -2.19 -10.35 3.77
N ASP A 29 -2.41 -11.14 2.71
CA ASP A 29 -1.85 -12.48 2.59
C ASP A 29 -0.32 -12.45 2.49
N PHE A 30 0.24 -11.52 1.72
CA PHE A 30 1.69 -11.45 1.50
C PHE A 30 2.46 -10.80 2.64
N THR A 31 1.92 -9.75 3.25
CA THR A 31 2.61 -9.06 4.36
C THR A 31 2.42 -9.76 5.70
N GLY A 32 1.42 -10.65 5.82
CA GLY A 32 1.00 -11.25 7.09
C GLY A 32 0.37 -10.24 8.07
N LEU A 33 0.09 -9.02 7.63
CA LEU A 33 -0.51 -7.97 8.45
C LEU A 33 -2.03 -8.12 8.51
N SER A 34 -2.64 -7.69 9.63
CA SER A 34 -4.09 -7.66 9.72
C SER A 34 -4.70 -6.71 8.68
N ARG A 35 -5.91 -7.01 8.21
CA ARG A 35 -6.64 -6.14 7.26
C ARG A 35 -6.76 -4.68 7.75
N PRO A 36 -7.12 -4.38 9.03
CA PRO A 36 -7.12 -3.01 9.52
C PRO A 36 -5.75 -2.32 9.45
N THR A 37 -4.66 -3.06 9.68
CA THR A 37 -3.29 -2.54 9.56
C THR A 37 -3.01 -2.15 8.11
N VAL A 38 -3.30 -3.04 7.15
CA VAL A 38 -3.09 -2.79 5.71
C VAL A 38 -3.93 -1.61 5.25
N THR A 39 -5.23 -1.58 5.53
CA THR A 39 -6.12 -0.46 5.16
C THR A 39 -5.60 0.86 5.70
N LYS A 40 -5.20 0.95 6.98
CA LYS A 40 -4.62 2.16 7.55
C LYS A 40 -3.34 2.62 6.85
N ARG A 41 -2.54 1.70 6.28
CA ARG A 41 -1.35 2.05 5.50
C ARG A 41 -1.71 2.52 4.09
N LEU A 42 -2.67 1.86 3.44
CA LEU A 42 -3.21 2.29 2.16
C LEU A 42 -3.83 3.69 2.24
N ASP A 43 -4.63 3.98 3.28
CA ASP A 43 -5.23 5.30 3.49
C ASP A 43 -4.16 6.40 3.58
N ARG A 44 -3.07 6.12 4.31
CA ARG A 44 -1.95 7.07 4.46
C ARG A 44 -1.17 7.26 3.17
N LEU A 45 -0.89 6.18 2.46
CA LEU A 45 -0.20 6.22 1.16
C LEU A 45 -1.04 6.95 0.11
N HIS A 46 -2.37 6.71 0.11
CA HIS A 46 -3.31 7.32 -0.81
C HIS A 46 -3.49 8.81 -0.52
N ALA A 47 -3.65 9.19 0.74
CA ALA A 47 -3.71 10.60 1.16
C ALA A 47 -2.41 11.37 0.86
N ALA A 48 -1.30 10.66 0.68
CA ALA A 48 0.00 11.21 0.29
C ALA A 48 0.32 10.96 -1.20
N GLU A 49 -0.66 10.52 -1.99
CA GLU A 49 -0.59 10.38 -3.46
C GLU A 49 0.46 9.36 -3.96
N PHE A 50 0.87 8.41 -3.11
CA PHE A 50 1.82 7.35 -3.48
C PHE A 50 1.15 6.07 -3.99
N VAL A 51 -0.15 5.89 -3.72
CA VAL A 51 -0.96 4.82 -4.30
C VAL A 51 -2.27 5.39 -4.81
N GLU A 52 -2.86 4.70 -5.79
CA GLU A 52 -4.16 5.03 -6.37
C GLU A 52 -5.12 3.84 -6.27
N TYR A 53 -6.40 4.12 -6.01
CA TYR A 53 -7.44 3.10 -5.93
C TYR A 53 -8.07 2.85 -7.29
N VAL A 54 -7.44 1.99 -8.08
CA VAL A 54 -7.73 1.85 -9.52
C VAL A 54 -8.95 0.98 -9.85
N HIS A 55 -9.39 0.12 -8.92
CA HIS A 55 -10.61 -0.66 -9.11
C HIS A 55 -11.28 -0.99 -7.76
N GLU A 56 -12.33 -0.25 -7.44
CA GLU A 56 -13.05 -0.35 -6.17
C GLU A 56 -13.68 -1.74 -5.89
N PRO A 57 -14.36 -2.42 -6.84
CA PRO A 57 -15.03 -3.70 -6.56
C PRO A 57 -14.11 -4.82 -6.08
N THR A 58 -12.85 -4.83 -6.54
CA THR A 58 -11.85 -5.83 -6.15
C THR A 58 -10.88 -5.30 -5.10
N ALA A 59 -11.06 -4.06 -4.68
CA ALA A 59 -10.12 -3.30 -3.90
C ALA A 59 -8.68 -3.31 -4.47
N LEU A 60 -8.52 -3.05 -5.77
CA LEU A 60 -7.22 -3.04 -6.44
C LEU A 60 -6.52 -1.69 -6.29
N TRP A 61 -5.25 -1.74 -5.91
CA TRP A 61 -4.39 -0.58 -5.71
C TRP A 61 -3.19 -0.62 -6.63
N GLN A 62 -2.73 0.56 -7.03
CA GLN A 62 -1.52 0.75 -7.81
C GLN A 62 -0.56 1.66 -7.05
N LEU A 63 0.71 1.29 -6.97
CA LEU A 63 1.77 2.19 -6.53
C LEU A 63 2.13 3.14 -7.68
N THR A 64 1.92 4.43 -7.46
CA THR A 64 2.20 5.48 -8.46
C THR A 64 3.66 5.94 -8.36
N LYS A 65 4.20 5.98 -7.14
CA LYS A 65 5.58 6.37 -6.85
C LYS A 65 6.07 5.72 -5.56
N ASP A 66 7.32 5.27 -5.52
CA ASP A 66 7.93 4.77 -4.28
C ASP A 66 8.32 5.96 -3.36
N PRO A 67 7.68 6.11 -2.19
CA PRO A 67 7.94 7.22 -1.26
C PRO A 67 9.34 7.19 -0.63
N ARG A 68 10.11 6.11 -0.79
CA ARG A 68 11.46 5.95 -0.25
C ARG A 68 12.56 6.49 -1.17
N THR A 69 12.24 6.72 -2.44
CA THR A 69 13.19 7.15 -3.48
C THR A 69 12.97 8.60 -3.92
N ASN A 70 12.05 9.30 -3.27
CA ASN A 70 11.58 10.63 -3.63
C ASN A 70 12.08 11.70 -2.67
#